data_AF-A0A3B8RSS8-F1
#
_entry.id   AF-A0A3B8RSS8-F1
#
_cell.length_a   1.000
_cell.length_b   1.000
_cell.length_c   1.000
_cell.angle_alpha   90.00
_cell.angle_beta   90.00
_cell.angle_gamma   90.00
#
_symmetry.space_group_name_H-M   'P 1'
#
loop_
_entity.id
_entity.type
_entity.pdbx_description
1 polymer ?
#
loop_
_entity_poly.entity_id
_entity_poly.type
_entity_poly.pdbx_seq_one_letter_code
_entity_poly.pdbx_strand_id
1 'polypeptide(L)'
;MKFNSIRKIFIKKISLILFFILFTSIPINSQSDWFEQESENFKIIYRGSHAHLVPQLFHSAETALSTLKRLFKYTPSEKIIINTYDAYDYGYGAATSVPQNFIRLEIEPMEPGYESVPYNDRFQWIISHELV
;
A
#
# COMPACT_ATOMS: atom_id res chain seq x y z
N MET A 1 -59.69 -5.33 29.15
CA MET A 1 -58.41 -6.09 29.24
C MET A 1 -57.43 -5.88 28.06
N LYS A 2 -57.61 -4.89 27.15
CA LYS A 2 -56.74 -4.70 25.96
C LYS A 2 -55.63 -3.64 26.10
N PHE A 3 -55.75 -2.70 27.04
CA PHE A 3 -54.80 -1.57 27.18
C PHE A 3 -53.38 -1.96 27.65
N ASN A 4 -53.25 -2.92 28.58
CA ASN A 4 -51.95 -3.34 29.11
C ASN A 4 -51.08 -4.10 28.10
N SER A 5 -51.70 -4.72 27.08
CA SER A 5 -50.97 -5.44 26.03
C SER A 5 -50.30 -4.48 25.04
N ILE A 6 -50.97 -3.38 24.71
CA ILE A 6 -50.47 -2.37 23.75
C ILE A 6 -49.28 -1.61 24.36
N ARG A 7 -49.34 -1.27 25.65
CA ARG A 7 -48.24 -0.60 26.38
C ARG A 7 -46.97 -1.46 26.47
N LYS A 8 -47.11 -2.78 26.66
CA LYS A 8 -45.98 -3.74 26.68
C LYS A 8 -45.31 -3.87 25.30
N ILE A 9 -46.09 -3.85 24.22
CA ILE A 9 -45.55 -3.87 22.85
C ILE A 9 -44.78 -2.57 22.55
N PHE A 10 -45.31 -1.42 22.98
CA PHE A 10 -44.67 -0.13 22.79
C PHE A 10 -43.34 -0.01 23.56
N ILE A 11 -43.29 -0.46 24.82
CA ILE A 11 -42.07 -0.49 25.63
C ILE A 11 -41.03 -1.46 25.04
N LYS A 12 -41.45 -2.64 24.56
CA LYS A 12 -40.54 -3.57 23.88
C LYS A 12 -39.96 -2.97 22.59
N LYS A 13 -40.75 -2.22 21.82
CA LYS A 13 -40.27 -1.51 20.62
C LYS A 13 -39.25 -0.43 20.95
N ILE A 14 -39.50 0.38 21.99
CA ILE A 14 -38.55 1.40 22.45
C ILE A 14 -37.26 0.75 22.95
N SER A 15 -37.35 -0.33 23.72
CA SER A 15 -36.17 -1.08 24.20
C SER A 15 -35.37 -1.67 23.05
N LEU A 16 -36.03 -2.14 21.98
CA LEU A 16 -35.37 -2.67 20.79
C LEU A 16 -34.65 -1.56 20.01
N ILE A 17 -35.27 -0.38 19.90
CA ILE A 17 -34.67 0.80 19.25
C ILE A 17 -33.45 1.28 20.04
N LEU A 18 -33.56 1.35 21.38
CA LEU A 18 -32.45 1.74 22.24
C LEU A 18 -31.27 0.77 22.14
N PHE A 19 -31.55 -0.53 22.09
CA PHE A 19 -30.54 -1.58 21.88
C PHE A 19 -29.85 -1.45 20.51
N PHE A 20 -30.60 -1.10 19.47
CA PHE A 20 -30.04 -0.87 18.13
C PHE A 20 -29.14 0.37 18.09
N ILE A 21 -29.53 1.46 18.76
CA ILE A 21 -28.72 2.68 18.84
C ILE A 21 -27.39 2.42 19.58
N LEU A 22 -27.41 1.64 20.67
CA LEU A 22 -26.19 1.26 21.41
C LEU A 22 -25.20 0.41 20.59
N PHE A 23 -25.67 -0.36 19.61
CA PHE A 23 -24.79 -1.15 18.73
C PHE A 23 -24.10 -0.32 17.64
N THR A 24 -24.62 0.86 17.31
CA THR A 24 -24.06 1.71 16.24
C THR A 24 -22.87 2.56 16.65
N SER A 25 -22.51 2.58 17.95
CA SER A 25 -21.46 3.47 18.49
C SER A 25 -20.07 2.82 18.57
N ILE A 26 -19.83 1.68 17.92
CA ILE A 26 -18.48 1.09 17.87
C ILE A 26 -17.64 1.93 16.89
N PRO A 27 -16.60 2.66 17.35
CA PRO A 27 -15.69 3.31 16.42
C PRO A 27 -14.92 2.22 15.69
N ILE A 28 -15.23 2.03 14.41
CA ILE A 28 -14.39 1.24 13.50
C ILE A 28 -13.17 2.11 13.21
N ASN A 29 -12.14 1.99 14.04
CA ASN A 29 -10.82 2.52 13.72
C ASN A 29 -10.23 1.68 12.59
N SER A 30 -10.57 2.06 11.35
CA SER A 30 -9.87 1.63 10.15
C SER A 30 -8.53 2.37 10.09
N GLN A 31 -7.60 2.06 10.99
CA GLN A 31 -6.21 2.48 10.83
C GLN A 31 -5.72 1.82 9.53
N SER A 32 -5.34 2.61 8.53
CA SER A 32 -4.82 2.03 7.30
C SER A 32 -3.47 1.40 7.62
N ASP A 33 -3.27 0.11 7.30
CA ASP A 33 -2.05 -0.67 7.59
C ASP A 33 -0.83 -0.26 6.74
N TRP A 34 -0.79 1.01 6.33
CA TRP A 34 0.28 1.59 5.54
C TRP A 34 1.32 2.21 6.46
N PHE A 35 2.57 1.86 6.18
CA PHE A 35 3.77 2.36 6.83
C PHE A 35 4.61 3.12 5.80
N GLU A 36 5.40 4.05 6.30
CA GLU A 36 6.33 4.83 5.49
C GLU A 36 7.74 4.71 6.07
N GLN A 37 8.72 4.53 5.20
CA GLN A 37 10.13 4.69 5.53
C GLN A 37 10.81 5.51 4.44
N GLU A 38 11.92 6.15 4.78
CA GLU A 38 12.67 6.99 3.85
C GLU A 38 14.16 6.66 3.85
N SER A 39 14.80 6.89 2.71
CA SER A 39 16.25 6.90 2.50
C SER A 39 16.67 8.29 1.99
N GLU A 40 17.84 8.42 1.37
CA GLU A 40 18.35 9.72 0.89
C GLU A 40 17.44 10.27 -0.22
N ASN A 41 17.18 9.47 -1.25
CA ASN A 41 16.46 9.90 -2.44
C ASN A 41 15.05 9.29 -2.56
N PHE A 42 14.68 8.35 -1.69
CA PHE A 42 13.41 7.62 -1.81
C PHE A 42 12.54 7.65 -0.54
N LYS A 43 11.23 7.55 -0.75
CA LYS A 43 10.22 7.21 0.25
C LYS A 43 9.53 5.91 -0.17
N ILE A 44 9.49 4.90 0.71
CA ILE A 44 8.74 3.67 0.47
C ILE A 44 7.48 3.68 1.32
N ILE A 45 6.33 3.52 0.66
CA ILE A 45 5.02 3.32 1.27
C ILE A 45 4.66 1.84 1.13
N TYR A 46 4.35 1.16 2.23
CA TYR A 46 4.21 -0.30 2.23
C TYR A 46 3.23 -0.81 3.29
N ARG A 47 2.71 -2.03 3.09
CA ARG A 47 1.90 -2.73 4.11
C ARG A 47 2.79 -3.46 5.10
N GLY A 48 2.32 -3.68 6.33
CA GLY A 48 3.09 -4.40 7.36
C GLY A 48 3.66 -5.75 6.90
N SER A 49 2.95 -6.50 6.05
CA SER A 49 3.41 -7.74 5.42
C SER A 49 4.68 -7.57 4.56
N HIS A 50 4.90 -6.39 3.99
CA HIS A 50 5.99 -6.10 3.07
C HIS A 50 7.22 -5.51 3.77
N ALA A 51 7.16 -5.30 5.10
CA ALA A 51 8.22 -4.64 5.87
C ALA A 51 9.61 -5.26 5.67
N HIS A 52 9.66 -6.58 5.50
CA HIS A 52 10.90 -7.32 5.31
C HIS A 52 11.60 -7.03 3.97
N LEU A 53 10.87 -6.50 2.97
CA LEU A 53 11.40 -6.17 1.64
C LEU A 53 12.08 -4.79 1.62
N VAL A 54 11.67 -3.89 2.50
CA VAL A 54 12.07 -2.47 2.50
C VAL A 54 13.58 -2.25 2.42
N PRO A 55 14.43 -2.98 3.18
CA PRO A 55 15.89 -2.81 3.07
C PRO A 55 16.45 -3.12 1.67
N GLN A 56 15.97 -4.20 1.04
CA GLN A 56 16.40 -4.59 -0.30
C GLN A 56 15.88 -3.61 -1.37
N LEU A 57 14.66 -3.10 -1.20
CA LEU A 57 14.08 -2.09 -2.09
C LEU A 57 14.88 -0.79 -2.05
N PHE A 58 15.26 -0.29 -0.87
CA PHE A 58 16.12 0.88 -0.76
C PHE A 58 17.48 0.66 -1.40
N HIS A 59 18.12 -0.48 -1.12
CA HIS A 59 19.41 -0.79 -1.73
C HIS A 59 19.33 -0.78 -3.26
N SER A 60 18.28 -1.40 -3.80
CA SER A 60 18.06 -1.51 -5.25
C SER A 60 17.79 -0.15 -5.89
N ALA A 61 16.93 0.65 -5.25
CA ALA A 61 16.53 1.97 -5.73
C ALA A 61 17.67 2.98 -5.72
N GLU A 62 18.41 3.07 -4.61
CA GLU A 62 19.56 3.97 -4.50
C GLU A 62 20.69 3.57 -5.45
N THR A 63 20.93 2.26 -5.61
CA THR A 63 21.92 1.75 -6.58
C THR A 63 21.54 2.11 -8.01
N ALA A 64 20.29 1.88 -8.41
CA ALA A 64 19.78 2.23 -9.73
C ALA A 64 19.90 3.75 -9.98
N LEU A 65 19.37 4.57 -9.06
CA LEU A 65 19.41 6.02 -9.17
C LEU A 65 20.86 6.55 -9.23
N SER A 66 21.78 6.01 -8.42
CA SER A 66 23.18 6.44 -8.45
C SER A 66 23.81 6.30 -9.85
N THR A 67 23.43 5.24 -10.58
CA THR A 67 23.89 5.00 -11.95
C THR A 67 23.27 6.01 -12.91
N LEU A 68 21.96 6.26 -12.80
CA LEU A 68 21.24 7.22 -13.65
C LEU A 68 21.70 8.66 -13.40
N LYS A 69 21.93 9.07 -12.14
CA LYS A 69 22.49 10.41 -11.80
C LYS A 69 23.84 10.63 -12.50
N ARG A 70 24.70 9.62 -12.55
CA ARG A 70 26.00 9.72 -13.25
C ARG A 70 25.85 9.86 -14.76
N LEU A 71 24.93 9.08 -15.36
CA LEU A 71 24.71 9.03 -16.81
C LEU A 71 24.00 10.27 -17.33
N PHE A 72 22.89 10.65 -16.70
CA PHE A 72 21.99 11.71 -17.18
C PHE A 72 22.21 13.06 -16.53
N LYS A 73 23.14 13.16 -15.56
CA LYS A 73 23.35 14.38 -14.74
C LYS A 73 22.08 14.88 -14.07
N TYR A 74 21.17 13.95 -13.79
CA TYR A 74 19.93 14.18 -13.09
C TYR A 74 20.20 14.19 -11.58
N THR A 75 19.47 15.03 -10.84
CA THR A 75 19.36 14.93 -9.38
C THR A 75 17.91 15.24 -9.04
N PRO A 76 17.20 14.32 -8.37
CA PRO A 76 15.80 14.54 -8.04
C PRO A 76 15.68 15.71 -7.05
N SER A 77 14.73 16.61 -7.31
CA SER A 77 14.42 17.76 -6.44
C SER A 77 13.64 17.36 -5.19
N GLU A 78 13.00 16.21 -5.22
CA GLU A 78 12.16 15.65 -4.18
C GLU A 78 12.38 14.13 -4.08
N LYS A 79 11.93 13.52 -2.99
CA LYS A 79 12.06 12.06 -2.83
C LYS A 79 11.16 11.34 -3.83
N ILE A 80 11.72 10.37 -4.54
CA ILE A 80 10.96 9.48 -5.41
C ILE A 80 10.16 8.53 -4.52
N ILE A 81 8.86 8.43 -4.77
CA ILE A 81 7.98 7.57 -3.98
C ILE A 81 7.94 6.19 -4.62
N ILE A 82 8.10 5.14 -3.83
CA ILE A 82 7.83 3.77 -4.22
C ILE A 82 6.68 3.26 -3.34
N ASN A 83 5.60 2.80 -3.95
CA ASN A 83 4.49 2.17 -3.24
C ASN A 83 4.45 0.68 -3.55
N THR A 84 4.60 -0.16 -2.53
CA THR A 84 4.46 -1.62 -2.70
C THR A 84 3.00 -2.02 -2.70
N TYR A 85 2.62 -2.94 -3.59
CA TYR A 85 1.26 -3.40 -3.72
C TYR A 85 1.25 -4.91 -4.00
N ASP A 86 0.15 -5.57 -3.62
CA ASP A 86 -0.09 -7.02 -3.76
C ASP A 86 -1.60 -7.19 -3.98
N ALA A 87 -2.02 -7.23 -5.23
CA ALA A 87 -3.42 -7.24 -5.66
C ALA A 87 -3.72 -8.03 -6.94
N TYR A 88 -2.69 -8.50 -7.66
CA TYR A 88 -2.78 -9.17 -8.96
C TYR A 88 -2.16 -10.58 -8.90
N ASP A 89 -2.41 -11.37 -9.95
CA ASP A 89 -1.82 -12.72 -10.04
C ASP A 89 -0.33 -12.69 -10.43
N TYR A 90 0.11 -11.59 -11.05
CA TYR A 90 1.47 -11.39 -11.52
C TYR A 90 1.98 -10.01 -11.14
N GLY A 91 3.24 -9.94 -10.71
CA GLY A 91 3.88 -8.69 -10.37
C GLY A 91 4.36 -7.95 -11.62
N TYR A 92 4.43 -6.62 -11.49
CA TYR A 92 4.91 -5.70 -12.50
C TYR A 92 5.32 -4.37 -11.83
N GLY A 93 5.90 -3.46 -12.63
CA GLY A 93 6.19 -2.09 -12.23
C GLY A 93 5.36 -1.10 -13.04
N ALA A 94 5.09 0.06 -12.46
CA ALA A 94 4.56 1.20 -13.21
C ALA A 94 5.08 2.52 -12.61
N ALA A 95 5.47 3.46 -13.47
CA ALA A 95 5.95 4.78 -13.06
C ALA A 95 5.09 5.93 -13.60
N THR A 96 5.07 7.03 -12.86
CA THR A 96 4.60 8.34 -13.31
C THR A 96 5.45 9.44 -12.70
N SER A 97 5.56 10.57 -13.38
CA SER A 97 6.28 11.77 -12.92
C SER A 97 5.36 12.89 -12.47
N VAL A 98 4.05 12.74 -12.61
CA VAL A 98 3.05 13.76 -12.26
C VAL A 98 2.13 13.24 -11.16
N PRO A 99 1.93 13.99 -10.05
CA PRO A 99 2.53 15.30 -9.75
C PRO A 99 4.00 15.24 -9.27
N GLN A 100 4.49 14.06 -8.94
CA GLN A 100 5.86 13.79 -8.48
C GLN A 100 6.30 12.41 -8.97
N ASN A 101 7.59 12.13 -8.91
CA ASN A 101 8.14 10.83 -9.29
C ASN A 101 7.60 9.73 -8.36
N PHE A 102 6.86 8.81 -8.94
CA PHE A 102 6.17 7.75 -8.24
C PHE A 102 6.31 6.44 -9.02
N ILE A 103 6.69 5.39 -8.30
CA ILE A 103 6.77 4.01 -8.77
C ILE A 103 5.78 3.18 -7.96
N ARG A 104 4.86 2.50 -8.65
CA ARG A 104 4.06 1.41 -8.11
C ARG A 104 4.84 0.12 -8.36
N LEU A 105 5.06 -0.64 -7.29
CA LEU A 105 5.78 -1.90 -7.34
C LEU A 105 4.87 -3.02 -6.85
N GLU A 106 4.40 -3.85 -7.76
CA GLU A 106 3.61 -5.04 -7.47
C GLU A 106 4.60 -6.17 -7.10
N ILE A 107 4.49 -6.71 -5.88
CA ILE A 107 5.48 -7.62 -5.28
C ILE A 107 5.25 -9.10 -5.60
N GLU A 108 4.15 -9.42 -6.28
CA GLU A 108 3.73 -10.75 -6.68
C GLU A 108 4.75 -11.39 -7.62
N PRO A 109 4.82 -12.73 -7.70
CA PRO A 109 5.70 -13.40 -8.64
C PRO A 109 5.54 -12.87 -10.07
N MET A 110 6.64 -12.78 -10.82
CA MET A 110 6.54 -12.43 -12.24
C MET A 110 5.87 -13.57 -13.01
N GLU A 111 5.44 -13.29 -14.24
CA GLU A 111 4.84 -14.30 -15.11
C GLU A 111 5.88 -15.41 -15.42
N PRO A 112 5.60 -16.68 -15.10
CA PRO A 112 6.58 -17.77 -15.20
C PRO A 112 7.05 -18.10 -16.62
N GLY A 113 6.26 -17.76 -17.65
CA GLY A 113 6.52 -18.06 -19.05
C GLY A 113 7.39 -17.03 -19.79
N TYR A 114 7.45 -15.79 -19.30
CA TYR A 114 8.20 -14.69 -19.91
C TYR A 114 9.39 -14.23 -19.06
N GLU A 115 9.25 -14.13 -17.74
CA GLU A 115 10.28 -13.56 -16.87
C GLU A 115 10.94 -14.62 -15.97
N SER A 116 12.14 -15.06 -16.37
CA SER A 116 12.99 -15.95 -15.55
C SER A 116 14.04 -15.16 -14.76
N VAL A 117 13.60 -14.27 -13.87
CA VAL A 117 14.52 -13.48 -13.01
C VAL A 117 14.58 -14.08 -11.61
N PRO A 118 15.77 -14.35 -11.04
CA PRO A 118 15.90 -14.74 -9.65
C PRO A 118 15.24 -13.73 -8.70
N TYR A 119 14.60 -14.22 -7.65
CA TYR A 119 13.84 -13.37 -6.72
C TYR A 119 14.68 -12.23 -6.11
N ASN A 120 15.97 -12.47 -5.85
CA ASN A 120 16.91 -11.48 -5.32
C ASN A 120 17.22 -10.33 -6.29
N ASP A 121 17.21 -10.58 -7.60
CA ASP A 121 17.59 -9.60 -8.61
C ASP A 121 16.38 -8.90 -9.23
N ARG A 122 15.19 -9.46 -9.02
CA ARG A 122 13.92 -8.94 -9.56
C ARG A 122 13.68 -7.48 -9.22
N PHE A 123 13.82 -7.08 -7.95
CA PHE A 123 13.56 -5.69 -7.56
C PHE A 123 14.59 -4.73 -8.13
N GLN A 124 15.87 -5.14 -8.22
CA GLN A 124 16.89 -4.36 -8.89
C GLN A 124 16.52 -4.13 -10.36
N TRP A 125 16.11 -5.18 -11.05
CA TRP A 125 15.72 -5.12 -12.46
C TRP A 125 14.50 -4.21 -12.69
N ILE A 126 13.39 -4.43 -11.97
CA ILE A 126 12.16 -3.63 -12.14
C ILE A 126 12.40 -2.18 -11.77
N ILE A 127 13.01 -1.89 -10.62
CA ILE A 127 13.21 -0.48 -10.21
C ILE A 127 14.15 0.24 -11.19
N SER A 128 15.14 -0.46 -11.75
CA SER A 128 15.98 0.12 -12.80
C SER A 128 15.19 0.41 -14.08
N HIS A 129 14.20 -0.43 -14.42
CA HIS A 129 13.30 -0.21 -15.55
C HIS A 129 12.38 1.00 -15.32
N GLU A 130 11.76 1.10 -14.15
CA GLU A 130 10.79 2.15 -13.82
C GLU A 130 11.41 3.55 -13.59
N LEU A 131 12.73 3.64 -13.38
CA LEU A 131 13.42 4.91 -13.15
C LEU A 131 13.87 5.63 -14.44
N VAL A 132 13.76 5.00 -15.60
CA VAL A 132 14.19 5.56 -16.91
C VAL A 132 13.00 6.14 -17.65
#